data_AF-A0A7W4CN97-F1
#
_entry.id   AF-A0A7W4CN97-F1
#
_cell.length_a   1.000
_cell.length_b   1.000
_cell.length_c   1.000
_cell.angle_alpha   90.00
_cell.angle_beta   90.00
_cell.angle_gamma   90.00
#
_symmetry.space_group_name_H-M   'P 1'
#
loop_
_entity.id
_entity.type
_entity.pdbx_description
1 polymer ?
#
loop_
_entity_poly.entity_id
_entity_poly.type
_entity_poly.pdbx_seq_one_letter_code
_entity_poly.pdbx_strand_id
1 'polypeptide(L)'
;NGGTRVGIAVGKLKSPDFAGRIWRFVRSVNNFKEVVSTGGLETADFQQQLEEFNRYSKEFSGKKRSLGSGQFEYVTYHGDIVQKLFEERRAQCANGESVFNSTLIDLFVKKDGVLTEVYEVKTGIGRQMLYTAIGQLLTHSTTGNGEVAKFLVIPANEDVPEDFTRALQSLAINVRRFRVQGSSRNPAIQLVD
;
A
#
# COMPACT_ATOMS: atom_id res chain seq x y z
N ASN A 1 -10.93 -30.91 22.19
CA ASN A 1 -11.68 -29.69 21.83
C ASN A 1 -10.74 -28.53 21.55
N GLY A 2 -10.14 -28.50 20.35
CA GLY A 2 -9.22 -27.45 19.93
C GLY A 2 -9.92 -26.48 18.99
N GLY A 3 -10.68 -25.53 19.53
CA GLY A 3 -11.28 -24.46 18.74
C GLY A 3 -10.20 -23.47 18.30
N THR A 4 -10.07 -23.23 17.00
CA THR A 4 -9.19 -22.21 16.44
C THR A 4 -9.55 -20.85 17.04
N ARG A 5 -8.66 -20.25 17.82
CA ARG A 5 -8.83 -18.89 18.32
C ARG A 5 -8.30 -17.92 17.26
N VAL A 6 -9.18 -17.05 16.76
CA VAL A 6 -8.80 -15.95 15.89
C VAL A 6 -8.16 -14.87 16.75
N GLY A 7 -6.95 -14.45 16.39
CA GLY A 7 -6.20 -13.42 17.11
C GLY A 7 -5.60 -12.43 16.13
N ILE A 8 -5.61 -11.15 16.52
CA ILE A 8 -4.95 -10.08 15.77
C ILE A 8 -3.59 -9.83 16.42
N ALA A 9 -2.52 -9.99 15.64
CA ALA A 9 -1.16 -9.78 16.14
C ALA A 9 -0.83 -8.27 16.13
N VAL A 10 -0.79 -7.66 17.32
CA VAL A 10 -0.61 -6.19 17.49
C VAL A 10 0.86 -5.78 17.59
N GLY A 11 1.74 -6.63 18.11
CA GLY A 11 3.16 -6.32 18.24
C GLY A 11 3.97 -7.39 18.96
N LYS A 12 5.30 -7.25 18.96
CA LYS A 12 6.22 -8.12 19.70
C LYS A 12 6.40 -7.60 21.12
N LEU A 13 6.28 -8.48 22.12
CA LEU A 13 6.49 -8.16 23.54
C LEU A 13 7.82 -7.44 23.81
N LYS A 14 8.89 -7.83 23.11
CA LYS A 14 10.25 -7.27 23.27
C LYS A 14 10.52 -6.06 22.38
N SER A 15 9.54 -5.57 21.62
CA SER A 15 9.78 -4.37 20.81
C SER A 15 9.88 -3.15 21.75
N PRO A 16 10.84 -2.24 21.54
CA PRO A 16 10.96 -1.02 22.34
C PRO A 16 9.69 -0.16 22.33
N ASP A 17 8.78 -0.36 21.37
CA ASP A 17 7.54 0.38 21.16
C ASP A 17 6.28 -0.48 21.34
N PHE A 18 6.37 -1.59 22.10
CA PHE A 18 5.23 -2.50 22.26
C PHE A 18 4.00 -1.79 22.85
N ALA A 19 4.22 -0.95 23.86
CA ALA A 19 3.17 -0.13 24.47
C ALA A 19 2.55 0.87 23.48
N GLY A 20 3.35 1.56 22.66
CA GLY A 20 2.87 2.49 21.65
C GLY A 20 2.06 1.81 20.53
N ARG A 21 2.44 0.58 20.16
CA ARG A 21 1.69 -0.25 19.20
C ARG A 21 0.37 -0.74 19.76
N ILE A 22 0.35 -1.22 21.02
CA ILE A 22 -0.89 -1.55 21.71
C ILE A 22 -1.79 -0.32 21.76
N TRP A 23 -1.24 0.83 22.15
CA TRP A 23 -1.99 2.08 22.25
C TRP A 23 -2.60 2.49 20.91
N ARG A 24 -1.86 2.41 19.80
CA ARG A 24 -2.38 2.72 18.46
C ARG A 24 -3.49 1.77 18.03
N PHE A 25 -3.31 0.47 18.25
CA PHE A 25 -4.35 -0.52 17.97
C PHE A 25 -5.61 -0.26 18.82
N VAL A 26 -5.44 -0.05 20.12
CA VAL A 26 -6.55 0.26 21.04
C VAL A 26 -7.24 1.56 20.62
N ARG A 27 -6.50 2.61 20.26
CA ARG A 27 -7.06 3.87 19.76
C ARG A 27 -7.81 3.68 18.45
N SER A 28 -7.28 2.89 17.52
CA SER A 28 -7.96 2.58 16.26
C SER A 28 -9.28 1.84 16.50
N VAL A 29 -9.29 0.88 17.42
CA VAL A 29 -10.50 0.16 17.82
C VAL A 29 -11.46 1.09 18.55
N ASN A 30 -10.96 1.98 19.40
CA ASN A 30 -11.78 2.95 20.12
C ASN A 30 -12.45 3.94 19.16
N ASN A 31 -11.68 4.55 18.26
CA ASN A 31 -12.20 5.46 17.23
C ASN A 31 -13.24 4.76 16.36
N PHE A 32 -12.99 3.50 15.97
CA PHE A 32 -13.98 2.70 15.25
C PHE A 32 -15.26 2.51 16.06
N LYS A 33 -15.15 2.12 17.34
CA LYS A 33 -16.30 1.96 18.25
C LYS A 33 -17.05 3.26 18.51
N GLU A 34 -16.36 4.40 18.57
CA GLU A 34 -16.97 5.71 18.68
C GLU A 34 -17.81 6.02 17.44
N VAL A 35 -17.23 5.87 16.24
CA VAL A 35 -17.95 6.01 14.95
C VAL A 35 -19.15 5.07 14.89
N VAL A 36 -19.02 3.84 15.41
CA VAL A 36 -20.14 2.88 15.52
C VAL A 36 -21.23 3.40 16.45
N SER A 37 -20.85 3.85 17.64
CA SER A 37 -21.77 4.28 18.70
C SER A 37 -22.52 5.56 18.35
N THR A 38 -21.96 6.42 17.49
CA THR A 38 -22.59 7.67 17.03
C THR A 38 -23.48 7.46 15.81
N GLY A 39 -23.80 6.22 15.44
CA GLY A 39 -24.60 5.91 14.24
C GLY A 39 -23.87 6.20 12.93
N GLY A 40 -22.55 6.42 12.98
CA GLY A 40 -21.73 6.70 11.80
C GLY A 40 -21.75 5.57 10.77
N LEU A 41 -22.06 4.33 11.17
CA LEU A 41 -22.17 3.18 10.26
C LEU A 41 -23.37 3.22 9.32
N GLU A 42 -24.40 3.98 9.66
CA GLU A 42 -25.63 4.10 8.85
C GLU A 42 -25.63 5.34 7.96
N THR A 43 -24.57 6.14 8.04
CA THR A 43 -24.40 7.26 7.11
C THR A 43 -24.15 6.71 5.70
N ALA A 44 -24.75 7.36 4.70
CA ALA A 44 -24.51 7.02 3.29
C ALA A 44 -23.02 7.05 2.96
N ASP A 45 -22.26 7.98 3.56
CA ASP A 45 -20.81 8.09 3.41
C ASP A 45 -20.06 6.88 3.98
N PHE A 46 -20.47 6.35 5.14
CA PHE A 46 -19.84 5.15 5.70
C PHE A 46 -20.26 3.89 4.96
N GLN A 47 -21.51 3.76 4.51
CA GLN A 47 -21.94 2.64 3.67
C GLN A 47 -21.20 2.66 2.33
N GLN A 48 -20.99 3.83 1.74
CA GLN A 48 -20.18 4.02 0.55
C GLN A 48 -18.70 3.69 0.82
N GLN A 49 -18.12 4.16 1.92
CA GLN A 49 -16.76 3.79 2.34
C GLN A 49 -16.62 2.30 2.67
N LEU A 50 -17.66 1.65 3.20
CA LEU A 50 -17.69 0.23 3.52
C LEU A 50 -17.87 -0.62 2.25
N GLU A 51 -18.62 -0.16 1.26
CA GLU A 51 -18.71 -0.75 -0.07
C GLU A 51 -17.42 -0.56 -0.88
N GLU A 52 -16.77 0.59 -0.75
CA GLU A 52 -15.42 0.87 -1.27
C GLU A 52 -14.38 -0.01 -0.54
N PHE A 53 -14.50 -0.16 0.78
CA PHE A 53 -13.64 -1.03 1.60
C PHE A 53 -13.88 -2.52 1.35
N ASN A 54 -15.12 -2.94 1.08
CA ASN A 54 -15.44 -4.33 0.71
C ASN A 54 -15.03 -4.65 -0.73
N ARG A 55 -14.97 -3.65 -1.62
CA ARG A 55 -14.24 -3.74 -2.91
C ARG A 55 -12.72 -3.85 -2.69
N TYR A 56 -12.19 -3.16 -1.69
CA TYR A 56 -10.79 -3.18 -1.24
C TYR A 56 -10.37 -4.45 -0.47
N SER A 57 -11.29 -5.19 0.15
CA SER A 57 -10.97 -6.23 1.15
C SER A 57 -11.30 -7.69 0.75
N LYS A 58 -11.87 -7.99 -0.43
CA LYS A 58 -12.28 -9.37 -0.75
C LYS A 58 -11.14 -10.39 -0.92
N GLU A 59 -9.87 -9.98 -0.88
CA GLU A 59 -8.71 -10.85 -1.12
C GLU A 59 -7.78 -11.07 0.10
N PHE A 60 -8.16 -10.64 1.32
CA PHE A 60 -7.35 -10.95 2.52
C PHE A 60 -7.48 -12.41 3.00
N SER A 61 -7.49 -13.38 2.08
CA SER A 61 -7.41 -14.81 2.38
C SER A 61 -6.27 -15.49 1.60
N GLY A 62 -5.07 -15.46 2.18
CA GLY A 62 -3.91 -16.22 1.70
C GLY A 62 -2.79 -16.30 2.74
N LYS A 63 -2.60 -17.49 3.32
CA LYS A 63 -1.68 -17.81 4.44
C LYS A 63 -0.27 -17.21 4.27
N LYS A 64 0.19 -16.38 5.22
CA LYS A 64 1.62 -16.02 5.35
C LYS A 64 2.29 -16.80 6.48
N ARG A 65 3.24 -17.66 6.09
CA ARG A 65 4.19 -18.32 7.01
C ARG A 65 5.13 -17.28 7.62
N SER A 66 5.30 -17.38 8.93
CA SER A 66 6.26 -16.63 9.77
C SER A 66 7.70 -17.00 9.45
N LEU A 67 8.61 -16.01 9.41
CA LEU A 67 9.94 -16.02 10.06
C LEU A 67 10.71 -14.70 9.80
N GLY A 68 10.90 -13.87 10.84
CA GLY A 68 11.89 -12.77 10.86
C GLY A 68 11.38 -11.39 11.31
N SER A 69 12.20 -10.60 12.01
CA SER A 69 11.90 -9.21 12.42
C SER A 69 11.86 -8.21 11.26
N GLY A 70 12.72 -8.36 10.26
CA GLY A 70 12.78 -7.44 9.13
C GLY A 70 11.54 -7.48 8.24
N GLN A 71 10.91 -8.65 8.09
CA GLN A 71 9.71 -8.78 7.24
C GLN A 71 8.49 -8.05 7.83
N PHE A 72 8.40 -7.92 9.15
CA PHE A 72 7.33 -7.14 9.80
C PHE A 72 7.53 -5.63 9.62
N GLU A 73 8.77 -5.14 9.72
CA GLU A 73 9.10 -3.73 9.50
C GLU A 73 8.87 -3.34 8.03
N TYR A 74 9.26 -4.21 7.10
CA TYR A 74 8.96 -4.10 5.67
C TYR A 74 7.45 -3.92 5.41
N VAL A 75 6.61 -4.77 6.01
CA VAL A 75 5.15 -4.71 5.83
C VAL A 75 4.56 -3.41 6.39
N THR A 76 5.08 -2.90 7.50
CA THR A 76 4.63 -1.63 8.08
C THR A 76 4.93 -0.45 7.15
N TYR A 77 6.18 -0.29 6.71
CA TYR A 77 6.52 0.85 5.84
C TYR A 77 5.84 0.76 4.48
N HIS A 78 5.70 -0.44 3.91
CA HIS A 78 5.00 -0.62 2.64
C HIS A 78 3.56 -0.05 2.71
N GLY A 79 2.81 -0.36 3.78
CA GLY A 79 1.48 0.20 3.98
C GLY A 79 1.48 1.73 4.12
N ASP A 80 2.42 2.29 4.89
CA ASP A 80 2.55 3.74 5.07
C ASP A 80 2.90 4.46 3.74
N ILE A 81 3.71 3.83 2.90
CA ILE A 81 4.09 4.38 1.57
C ILE A 81 2.90 4.35 0.62
N VAL A 82 2.18 3.23 0.53
CA VAL A 82 0.97 3.11 -0.31
C VAL A 82 -0.09 4.12 0.14
N GLN A 83 -0.30 4.27 1.45
CA GLN A 83 -1.23 5.26 2.00
C GLN A 83 -0.82 6.69 1.61
N LYS A 84 0.46 7.03 1.73
CA LYS A 84 0.96 8.36 1.34
C LYS A 84 0.78 8.62 -0.17
N LEU A 85 1.04 7.61 -0.99
CA LEU A 85 0.83 7.66 -2.44
C LEU A 85 -0.64 7.84 -2.81
N PHE A 86 -1.53 7.14 -2.10
CA PHE A 86 -2.97 7.28 -2.25
C PHE A 86 -3.43 8.69 -1.94
N GLU A 87 -3.03 9.25 -0.80
CA GLU A 87 -3.40 10.60 -0.40
C GLU A 87 -2.95 11.65 -1.42
N GLU A 88 -1.70 11.54 -1.88
CA GLU A 88 -1.14 12.47 -2.88
C GLU A 88 -1.86 12.37 -4.22
N ARG A 89 -2.03 11.15 -4.76
CA ARG A 89 -2.68 10.97 -6.06
C ARG A 89 -4.17 11.32 -6.02
N ARG A 90 -4.84 11.03 -4.91
CA ARG A 90 -6.25 11.39 -4.68
C ARG A 90 -6.44 12.90 -4.63
N ALA A 91 -5.52 13.64 -3.99
CA ALA A 91 -5.56 15.10 -3.98
C ALA A 91 -5.41 15.72 -5.39
N GLN A 92 -4.85 14.96 -6.34
CA GLN A 92 -4.65 15.37 -7.73
C GLN A 92 -5.73 14.79 -8.68
N CYS A 93 -6.75 14.09 -8.17
CA CYS A 93 -7.79 13.51 -9.01
C CYS A 93 -8.50 14.60 -9.82
N ALA A 94 -8.52 14.42 -11.15
CA ALA A 94 -9.42 15.16 -12.01
C ALA A 94 -10.85 14.59 -11.97
N ASN A 95 -11.81 15.31 -12.54
CA ASN A 95 -13.17 14.80 -12.70
C ASN A 95 -13.17 13.47 -13.46
N GLY A 96 -13.92 12.49 -12.94
CA GLY A 96 -14.02 11.14 -13.50
C GLY A 96 -12.87 10.21 -13.10
N GLU A 97 -11.84 10.70 -12.40
CA GLU A 97 -10.76 9.87 -11.88
C GLU A 97 -11.08 9.31 -10.49
N SER A 98 -10.58 8.10 -10.23
CA SER A 98 -10.66 7.46 -8.93
C SER A 98 -9.43 6.61 -8.68
N VAL A 99 -8.90 6.70 -7.46
CA VAL A 99 -7.72 5.96 -7.01
C VAL A 99 -8.17 4.75 -6.21
N PHE A 100 -7.53 3.62 -6.45
CA PHE A 100 -7.85 2.34 -5.84
C PHE A 100 -6.57 1.55 -5.56
N ASN A 101 -6.72 0.41 -4.89
CA ASN A 101 -5.71 -0.64 -4.77
C ASN A 101 -6.41 -2.01 -4.71
N SER A 102 -5.63 -3.08 -4.84
CA SER A 102 -6.09 -4.46 -4.69
C SER A 102 -4.99 -5.30 -4.02
N THR A 103 -5.20 -6.61 -3.84
CA THR A 103 -4.13 -7.46 -3.29
C THR A 103 -3.02 -7.73 -4.30
N LEU A 104 -3.31 -7.55 -5.59
CA LEU A 104 -2.37 -7.78 -6.68
C LEU A 104 -1.70 -6.48 -7.16
N ILE A 105 -2.32 -5.33 -6.90
CA ILE A 105 -1.88 -4.03 -7.37
C ILE A 105 -1.85 -3.06 -6.21
N ASP A 106 -0.65 -2.56 -5.87
CA ASP A 106 -0.45 -1.68 -4.72
C ASP A 106 -1.27 -0.40 -4.80
N LEU A 107 -1.35 0.21 -5.99
CA LEU A 107 -2.25 1.34 -6.28
C LEU A 107 -2.51 1.45 -7.78
N PHE A 108 -3.72 1.84 -8.16
CA PHE A 108 -4.07 2.11 -9.56
C PHE A 108 -5.12 3.22 -9.67
N VAL A 109 -5.16 3.87 -10.83
CA VAL A 109 -6.13 4.92 -11.14
C VAL A 109 -7.01 4.47 -12.28
N LYS A 110 -8.30 4.74 -12.15
CA LYS A 110 -9.24 4.63 -13.26
C LYS A 110 -9.81 5.98 -13.59
N LYS A 111 -9.98 6.26 -14.88
CA LYS A 111 -10.76 7.37 -15.40
C LYS A 111 -11.96 6.82 -16.14
N ASP A 112 -13.16 7.21 -15.72
CA ASP A 112 -14.43 6.75 -16.31
C ASP A 112 -14.51 5.21 -16.38
N GLY A 113 -13.97 4.54 -15.36
CA GLY A 113 -13.93 3.07 -15.25
C GLY A 113 -12.77 2.38 -15.99
N VAL A 114 -12.01 3.11 -16.82
CA VAL A 114 -10.87 2.58 -17.57
C VAL A 114 -9.59 2.78 -16.78
N LEU A 115 -8.77 1.73 -16.66
CA LEU A 115 -7.45 1.79 -16.03
C LEU A 115 -6.52 2.75 -16.80
N THR A 116 -5.95 3.73 -16.11
CA THR A 116 -5.04 4.73 -16.69
C THR A 116 -3.65 4.68 -16.07
N GLU A 117 -3.55 4.28 -14.80
CA GLU A 117 -2.27 4.25 -14.09
C GLU A 117 -2.18 3.02 -13.19
N VAL A 118 -0.97 2.47 -13.05
CA VAL A 118 -0.63 1.39 -12.14
C VAL A 118 0.68 1.70 -11.43
N TYR A 119 0.68 1.49 -10.13
CA TYR A 119 1.80 1.73 -9.24
C TYR A 119 2.22 0.44 -8.54
N GLU A 120 3.52 0.22 -8.44
CA GLU A 120 4.13 -0.88 -7.70
C GLU A 120 5.16 -0.32 -6.72
N VAL A 121 5.02 -0.63 -5.44
CA VAL A 121 5.87 -0.13 -4.35
C VAL A 121 6.82 -1.23 -3.89
N LYS A 122 8.13 -0.98 -4.03
CA LYS A 122 9.17 -1.83 -3.43
C LYS A 122 9.93 -1.03 -2.38
N THR A 123 10.17 -1.61 -1.21
CA THR A 123 10.95 -0.92 -0.16
C THR A 123 12.46 -1.16 -0.26
N GLY A 124 12.94 -1.57 -1.44
CA GLY A 124 14.35 -1.79 -1.76
C GLY A 124 14.52 -2.06 -3.26
N ILE A 125 15.77 -2.04 -3.74
CA ILE A 125 16.07 -2.09 -5.18
C ILE A 125 16.90 -3.31 -5.63
N GLY A 126 16.92 -4.38 -4.82
CA GLY A 126 17.55 -5.63 -5.20
C GLY A 126 17.03 -6.16 -6.53
N ARG A 127 17.91 -6.74 -7.37
CA ARG A 127 17.58 -7.15 -8.75
C ARG A 127 16.33 -8.02 -8.85
N GLN A 128 16.15 -8.98 -7.93
CA GLN A 128 14.95 -9.82 -7.89
C GLN A 128 13.68 -9.01 -7.65
N MET A 129 13.72 -8.02 -6.74
CA MET A 129 12.58 -7.13 -6.50
C MET A 129 12.26 -6.30 -7.74
N LEU A 130 13.28 -5.80 -8.45
CA LEU A 130 13.09 -5.03 -9.68
C LEU A 130 12.51 -5.88 -10.81
N TYR A 131 13.01 -7.10 -11.03
CA TYR A 131 12.43 -8.02 -12.01
C TYR A 131 10.95 -8.31 -11.71
N THR A 132 10.62 -8.60 -10.45
CA THR A 132 9.24 -8.86 -10.04
C THR A 132 8.37 -7.62 -10.20
N ALA A 133 8.84 -6.43 -9.80
CA ALA A 133 8.10 -5.19 -9.93
C ALA A 133 7.78 -4.85 -11.39
N ILE A 134 8.77 -5.00 -12.29
CA ILE A 134 8.58 -4.81 -13.73
C ILE A 134 7.54 -5.81 -14.25
N GLY A 135 7.65 -7.09 -13.88
CA GLY A 135 6.68 -8.11 -14.28
C GLY A 135 5.25 -7.79 -13.84
N GLN A 136 5.07 -7.35 -12.59
CA GLN A 136 3.77 -6.93 -12.06
C GLN A 136 3.21 -5.72 -12.82
N LEU A 137 4.01 -4.67 -13.02
CA LEU A 137 3.60 -3.48 -13.76
C LEU A 137 3.16 -3.82 -15.19
N LEU A 138 3.95 -4.62 -15.91
CA LEU A 138 3.60 -5.02 -17.28
C LEU A 138 2.32 -5.84 -17.28
N THR A 139 2.22 -6.86 -16.42
CA THR A 139 1.05 -7.76 -16.36
C THR A 139 -0.24 -7.02 -16.02
N HIS A 140 -0.19 -6.09 -15.07
CA HIS A 140 -1.39 -5.37 -14.64
C HIS A 140 -1.75 -4.21 -15.55
N SER A 141 -0.77 -3.63 -16.26
CA SER A 141 -1.03 -2.58 -17.27
C SER A 141 -1.85 -3.08 -18.47
N THR A 142 -1.84 -4.38 -18.77
CA THR A 142 -2.60 -4.92 -19.92
C THR A 142 -4.10 -5.08 -19.67
N THR A 143 -4.56 -4.84 -18.44
CA THR A 143 -6.00 -4.93 -18.11
C THR A 143 -6.79 -3.67 -18.49
N GLY A 144 -6.11 -2.61 -18.95
CA GLY A 144 -6.74 -1.41 -19.51
C GLY A 144 -7.03 -1.53 -21.01
N ASN A 145 -8.03 -0.79 -21.48
CA ASN A 145 -8.38 -0.70 -22.91
C ASN A 145 -7.52 0.35 -23.66
N GLY A 146 -6.38 0.77 -23.10
CA GLY A 146 -5.54 1.85 -23.62
C GLY A 146 -4.14 1.85 -23.00
N GLU A 147 -3.35 2.88 -23.30
CA GLU A 147 -2.01 3.02 -22.73
C GLU A 147 -2.09 3.33 -21.23
N VAL A 148 -1.63 2.38 -20.42
CA VAL A 148 -1.59 2.50 -18.96
C VAL A 148 -0.20 2.97 -18.52
N ALA A 149 -0.16 4.12 -17.84
CA ALA A 149 1.05 4.66 -17.25
C ALA A 149 1.50 3.77 -16.08
N LYS A 150 2.78 3.41 -16.07
CA LYS A 150 3.37 2.50 -15.08
C LYS A 150 4.30 3.29 -14.18
N PHE A 151 4.18 3.08 -12.88
CA PHE A 151 4.97 3.78 -11.88
C PHE A 151 5.62 2.79 -10.92
N LEU A 152 6.94 2.73 -10.91
CA LEU A 152 7.72 2.02 -9.91
C LEU A 152 8.08 2.98 -8.78
N VAL A 153 7.66 2.68 -7.55
CA VAL A 153 7.91 3.49 -6.36
C VAL A 153 8.97 2.79 -5.50
N ILE A 154 10.14 3.40 -5.35
CA ILE A 154 11.32 2.81 -4.70
C ILE A 154 12.06 3.79 -3.77
N PRO A 155 12.94 3.33 -2.87
CA PRO A 155 13.67 4.22 -1.97
C PRO A 155 14.55 5.20 -2.73
N ALA A 156 14.68 6.43 -2.21
CA ALA A 156 15.51 7.48 -2.79
C ALA A 156 17.00 7.34 -2.45
N ASN A 157 17.34 6.56 -1.43
CA ASN A 157 18.69 6.38 -0.91
C ASN A 157 19.43 5.19 -1.53
N GLU A 158 18.88 4.59 -2.58
CA GLU A 158 19.49 3.45 -3.28
C GLU A 158 19.47 3.67 -4.79
N ASP A 159 20.59 3.36 -5.46
CA ASP A 159 20.77 3.60 -6.90
C ASP A 159 20.29 2.43 -7.76
N VAL A 160 19.39 2.70 -8.71
CA VAL A 160 18.92 1.68 -9.64
C VAL A 160 20.08 1.27 -10.55
N PRO A 161 20.38 -0.04 -10.70
CA PRO A 161 21.44 -0.48 -11.60
C PRO A 161 21.21 -0.01 -13.04
N GLU A 162 22.28 0.35 -13.74
CA GLU A 162 22.20 1.01 -15.06
C GLU A 162 21.42 0.21 -16.12
N ASP A 163 21.54 -1.12 -16.10
CA ASP A 163 20.77 -2.00 -16.98
C ASP A 163 19.26 -1.94 -16.69
N PHE A 164 18.87 -1.85 -15.42
CA PHE A 164 17.48 -1.62 -15.03
C PHE A 164 17.02 -0.20 -15.39
N THR A 165 17.85 0.82 -15.25
CA THR A 165 17.51 2.18 -15.69
C THR A 165 17.14 2.20 -17.17
N ARG A 166 17.95 1.57 -18.03
CA ARG A 166 17.67 1.44 -19.46
C ARG A 166 16.40 0.64 -19.72
N ALA A 167 16.18 -0.46 -18.99
CA ALA A 167 14.98 -1.27 -19.14
C ALA A 167 13.71 -0.50 -18.76
N LEU A 168 13.72 0.23 -17.62
CA LEU A 168 12.59 1.04 -17.16
C LEU A 168 12.24 2.12 -18.18
N GLN A 169 13.25 2.79 -18.76
CA GLN A 169 13.06 3.77 -19.84
C GLN A 169 12.45 3.11 -21.09
N SER A 170 13.01 1.99 -21.55
CA SER A 170 12.51 1.27 -22.74
C SER A 170 11.09 0.77 -22.58
N LEU A 171 10.64 0.50 -21.34
CA LEU A 171 9.30 0.00 -21.03
C LEU A 171 8.32 1.12 -20.65
N ALA A 172 8.74 2.39 -20.76
CA ALA A 172 7.97 3.55 -20.32
C ALA A 172 7.44 3.38 -18.88
N ILE A 173 8.30 2.93 -17.97
CA ILE A 173 8.02 2.84 -16.54
C ILE A 173 8.63 4.07 -15.88
N ASN A 174 7.76 4.91 -15.33
CA ASN A 174 8.15 6.06 -14.54
C ASN A 174 8.65 5.60 -13.17
N VAL A 175 9.72 6.23 -12.68
CA VAL A 175 10.25 5.94 -11.34
C VAL A 175 9.85 7.08 -10.42
N ARG A 176 9.18 6.75 -9.32
CA ARG A 176 8.96 7.66 -8.20
C ARG A 176 9.81 7.23 -7.02
N ARG A 177 10.30 8.20 -6.25
CA ARG A 177 11.16 7.92 -5.11
C ARG A 177 10.45 8.22 -3.80
N PHE A 178 10.89 7.57 -2.73
CA PHE A 178 10.44 7.93 -1.39
C PHE A 178 11.61 7.94 -0.38
N ARG A 179 11.46 8.74 0.66
CA ARG A 179 12.31 8.71 1.85
C ARG A 179 11.46 8.37 3.06
N VAL A 180 11.99 7.49 3.89
CA VAL A 180 11.46 7.27 5.25
C VAL A 180 12.29 8.14 6.18
N GLN A 181 11.65 9.12 6.80
CA GLN A 181 12.27 10.00 7.80
C GLN A 181 11.71 9.70 9.19
N GLY A 182 12.44 10.09 10.23
CA GLY A 182 12.03 9.89 11.62
C GLY A 182 12.44 8.52 12.18
N SER A 183 11.99 8.24 13.40
CA SER A 183 12.28 6.97 14.06
C SER A 183 11.33 5.88 13.60
N SER A 184 11.71 4.61 13.74
CA SER A 184 10.82 3.46 13.50
C SER A 184 9.51 3.48 14.31
N ARG A 185 9.38 4.38 15.29
CA ARG A 185 8.15 4.61 16.07
C ARG A 185 7.16 5.56 15.40
N ASN A 186 7.63 6.50 14.58
CA ASN A 186 6.79 7.47 13.86
C ASN A 186 7.45 7.83 12.51
N PRO A 187 7.44 6.89 11.54
CA PRO A 187 8.02 7.13 10.23
C PRO A 187 7.20 8.19 9.49
N ALA A 188 7.87 9.23 9.00
CA ALA A 188 7.31 10.18 8.06
C ALA A 188 7.71 9.75 6.65
N ILE A 189 6.74 9.38 5.82
CA ILE A 189 6.98 9.09 4.41
C ILE A 189 6.95 10.39 3.62
N GLN A 190 8.03 10.66 2.90
CA GLN A 190 8.12 11.72 1.93
C GLN A 190 8.27 11.11 0.54
N LEU A 191 7.30 11.37 -0.35
CA LEU A 191 7.46 11.12 -1.78
C LEU A 191 8.36 12.20 -2.38
N VAL A 192 9.23 11.79 -3.28
CA VAL A 192 10.21 12.63 -3.94
C VAL A 192 10.06 12.41 -5.44
N ASP A 193 9.95 13.51 -6.17
CA ASP A 193 9.88 13.51 -7.63
C ASP A 193 11.26 13.28 -8.25
#